data_AF-A0AAN9JBQ0-F1
#
_entry.id   AF-A0AAN9JBQ0-F1
#
_cell.length_a   1.000
_cell.length_b   1.000
_cell.length_c   1.000
_cell.angle_alpha   90.00
_cell.angle_beta   90.00
_cell.angle_gamma   90.00
#
_symmetry.space_group_name_H-M   'P 1'
#
loop_
_entity.id
_entity.type
_entity.pdbx_description
1 polymer ?
#
loop_
_entity_poly.entity_id
_entity_poly.type
_entity_poly.pdbx_seq_one_letter_code
_entity_poly.pdbx_strand_id
1 'polypeptide(L)'
;MDRYEQDFEVQMLEDTADYYKKVISTLKGEKNALPNKNSIRGFEVIDTIKAALEKACPSTVSCADLLALAAREAVYLFNLNECFGKHIHSRGPFWPVPLGRRDGTTASESEANNLPSPFEPLENITAKFIAKGLEKKDIAVLSGLPALHC
;
A
#
# COMPACT_ATOMS: atom_id res chain seq x y z
N MET A 1 -14.28 28.21 -33.50
CA MET A 1 -14.69 27.03 -32.71
C MET A 1 -15.98 27.43 -32.05
N ASP A 2 -17.08 26.90 -32.57
CA ASP A 2 -18.42 27.30 -32.13
C ASP A 2 -18.76 26.59 -30.82
N ARG A 3 -19.52 27.29 -29.97
CA ARG A 3 -19.91 26.84 -28.62
C ARG A 3 -20.42 25.39 -28.58
N TYR A 4 -21.11 24.96 -29.64
CA TYR A 4 -21.61 23.60 -29.84
C TYR A 4 -20.53 22.52 -29.92
N GLU A 5 -19.38 22.81 -30.54
CA GLU A 5 -18.28 21.85 -30.67
C GLU A 5 -17.54 21.68 -29.34
N GLN A 6 -17.50 22.75 -28.54
CA GLN A 6 -16.97 22.76 -27.19
C GLN A 6 -17.89 22.02 -26.21
N ASP A 7 -19.21 22.20 -26.34
CA ASP A 7 -20.21 21.47 -25.54
C ASP A 7 -20.18 19.95 -25.86
N PHE A 8 -19.92 19.56 -27.10
CA PHE A 8 -19.79 18.15 -27.50
C PHE A 8 -18.53 17.48 -26.94
N GLU A 9 -17.41 18.21 -26.90
CA GLU A 9 -16.16 17.72 -26.30
C GLU A 9 -16.28 17.60 -24.77
N VAL A 10 -16.94 18.56 -24.11
CA VAL A 10 -17.22 18.50 -22.67
C VAL A 10 -18.16 17.32 -22.33
N GLN A 11 -19.22 17.11 -23.12
CA GLN A 11 -20.14 15.98 -22.92
C GLN A 11 -19.43 14.62 -23.05
N MET A 12 -18.56 14.45 -24.06
CA MET A 12 -17.78 13.21 -24.21
C MET A 12 -16.83 12.98 -23.03
N LEU A 13 -16.25 14.04 -22.48
CA LEU A 13 -15.37 13.94 -21.31
C LEU A 13 -16.15 13.59 -20.03
N GLU A 14 -17.37 14.10 -19.87
CA GLU A 14 -18.25 13.74 -18.76
C GLU A 14 -18.74 12.28 -18.87
N ASP A 15 -19.15 11.85 -20.05
CA ASP A 15 -19.60 10.47 -20.30
C ASP A 15 -18.47 9.45 -20.10
N THR A 16 -17.24 9.79 -20.51
CA THR A 16 -16.06 8.95 -20.25
C THR A 16 -15.68 8.94 -18.77
N ALA A 17 -15.76 10.08 -18.07
CA ALA A 17 -15.53 10.13 -16.63
C ALA A 17 -16.56 9.30 -15.85
N ASP A 18 -17.83 9.32 -16.24
CA ASP A 18 -18.88 8.50 -15.63
C ASP A 18 -18.76 7.02 -15.99
N TYR A 19 -18.31 6.69 -17.21
CA TYR A 19 -17.93 5.33 -17.58
C TYR A 19 -16.76 4.82 -16.72
N TYR A 20 -15.70 5.63 -16.55
CA TYR A 20 -14.57 5.28 -15.70
C TYR A 20 -14.97 5.15 -14.22
N LYS A 21 -15.80 6.05 -13.69
CA LYS A 21 -16.36 5.90 -12.33
C LYS A 21 -17.18 4.63 -12.18
N LYS A 22 -17.95 4.24 -13.19
CA LYS A 22 -18.73 3.00 -13.20
C LYS A 22 -17.82 1.76 -13.24
N VAL A 23 -16.75 1.77 -14.04
CA VAL A 23 -15.76 0.69 -14.05
C VAL A 23 -15.06 0.58 -12.70
N ILE A 24 -14.63 1.71 -12.11
CA ILE A 24 -14.00 1.76 -10.78
C ILE A 24 -14.95 1.26 -9.69
N SER A 25 -16.26 1.58 -9.76
CA SER A 25 -17.23 1.13 -8.75
C SER A 25 -17.56 -0.37 -8.84
N THR A 26 -17.31 -1.01 -9.98
CA THR A 26 -17.44 -2.47 -10.13
C THR A 26 -16.20 -3.26 -9.67
N LEU A 27 -15.05 -2.59 -9.47
CA LEU A 27 -13.85 -3.23 -8.93
C LEU A 27 -14.02 -3.50 -7.43
N LYS A 28 -14.12 -4.77 -7.06
CA LYS A 28 -14.12 -5.19 -5.67
C LYS A 28 -12.68 -5.18 -5.13
N GLY A 29 -12.30 -4.04 -4.54
CA GLY A 29 -10.95 -3.83 -4.00
C GLY A 29 -10.66 -4.59 -2.70
N GLU A 30 -9.39 -4.74 -2.37
CA GLU A 30 -8.90 -5.47 -1.20
C GLU A 30 -9.17 -4.77 0.14
N LYS A 31 -9.52 -3.48 0.13
CA LYS A 31 -9.83 -2.70 1.34
C LYS A 31 -11.00 -3.29 2.16
N ASN A 32 -11.89 -4.02 1.50
CA ASN A 32 -13.06 -4.65 2.12
C ASN A 32 -12.84 -6.09 2.58
N ALA A 33 -11.66 -6.67 2.31
CA ALA A 33 -11.29 -7.99 2.82
C ALA A 33 -11.30 -7.99 4.35
N LEU A 34 -11.63 -9.12 4.97
CA LEU A 34 -11.74 -9.28 6.43
C LEU A 34 -10.52 -8.75 7.19
N PRO A 35 -9.25 -9.03 6.81
CA PRO A 35 -8.08 -8.53 7.55
C PRO A 35 -7.82 -7.03 7.36
N ASN A 36 -8.35 -6.42 6.29
CA ASN A 36 -8.09 -5.03 5.93
C ASN A 36 -9.18 -4.08 6.41
N LYS A 37 -10.44 -4.52 6.36
CA LYS A 37 -11.61 -3.71 6.67
C LYS A 37 -11.53 -3.20 8.11
N ASN A 38 -11.59 -1.88 8.27
CA ASN A 38 -11.46 -1.19 9.56
C ASN A 38 -10.15 -1.48 10.32
N SER A 39 -9.09 -1.87 9.62
CA SER A 39 -7.80 -2.27 10.20
C SER A 39 -6.64 -1.49 9.58
N ILE A 40 -6.38 -1.69 8.28
CA ILE A 40 -5.31 -0.97 7.57
C ILE A 40 -5.70 0.50 7.39
N ARG A 41 -4.70 1.40 7.46
CA ARG A 41 -4.88 2.85 7.48
C ARG A 41 -3.73 3.58 6.79
N GLY A 42 -3.86 4.89 6.61
CA GLY A 42 -2.81 5.74 6.02
C GLY A 42 -2.90 5.92 4.51
N PHE A 43 -4.06 5.61 3.90
CA PHE A 43 -4.28 5.78 2.47
C PHE A 43 -4.11 7.24 2.03
N GLU A 44 -4.57 8.17 2.85
CA GLU A 44 -4.56 9.61 2.59
C GLU A 44 -3.12 10.16 2.56
N VAL A 45 -2.24 9.57 3.38
CA VAL A 45 -0.80 9.88 3.39
C VAL A 45 -0.16 9.44 2.08
N ILE A 46 -0.48 8.23 1.62
CA ILE A 46 0.00 7.70 0.34
C ILE A 46 -0.49 8.56 -0.83
N ASP A 47 -1.77 8.95 -0.83
CA ASP A 47 -2.34 9.82 -1.86
C ASP A 47 -1.63 11.19 -1.90
N THR A 48 -1.32 11.76 -0.73
CA THR A 48 -0.59 13.03 -0.62
C THR A 48 0.83 12.91 -1.19
N ILE A 49 1.56 11.84 -0.85
CA ILE A 49 2.91 11.57 -1.39
C ILE A 49 2.85 11.39 -2.90
N LYS A 50 1.87 10.62 -3.40
CA LYS A 50 1.70 10.37 -4.82
C LYS A 50 1.40 11.66 -5.59
N ALA A 51 0.52 12.51 -5.09
CA ALA A 51 0.22 13.81 -5.70
C ALA A 51 1.47 14.72 -5.78
N ALA A 52 2.29 14.75 -4.72
CA ALA A 52 3.54 15.50 -4.73
C ALA A 52 4.55 14.95 -5.75
N LEU A 53 4.66 13.62 -5.85
CA LEU A 53 5.51 12.96 -6.83
C LEU A 53 5.03 13.19 -8.26
N GLU A 54 3.74 13.11 -8.54
CA GLU A 54 3.20 13.39 -9.88
C GLU A 54 3.41 14.84 -10.31
N LYS A 55 3.42 15.79 -9.35
CA LYS A 55 3.77 17.18 -9.63
C LYS A 55 5.26 17.36 -9.97
N ALA A 56 6.14 16.61 -9.33
CA ALA A 56 7.59 16.72 -9.52
C ALA A 56 8.11 15.90 -10.71
N CYS A 57 7.59 14.70 -10.89
CA CYS A 57 7.96 13.73 -11.92
C CYS A 57 6.72 12.97 -12.43
N PRO A 58 5.99 13.54 -13.40
CA PRO A 58 4.76 12.95 -13.93
C PRO A 58 4.96 11.53 -14.44
N SER A 59 4.05 10.62 -14.09
CA SER A 59 3.96 9.24 -14.58
C SER A 59 5.25 8.42 -14.46
N THR A 60 6.09 8.75 -13.46
CA THR A 60 7.42 8.14 -13.32
C THR A 60 7.48 7.10 -12.20
N VAL A 61 6.92 7.42 -11.02
CA VAL A 61 7.00 6.54 -9.84
C VAL A 61 5.70 5.75 -9.70
N SER A 62 5.75 4.43 -9.74
CA SER A 62 4.57 3.58 -9.52
C SER A 62 4.08 3.65 -8.07
N CYS A 63 2.78 3.45 -7.84
CA CYS A 63 2.23 3.30 -6.49
C CYS A 63 2.85 2.12 -5.76
N ALA A 64 3.17 1.03 -6.47
CA ALA A 64 3.85 -0.13 -5.91
C ALA A 64 5.25 0.20 -5.35
N ASP A 65 6.07 0.96 -6.09
CA ASP A 65 7.39 1.39 -5.59
C ASP A 65 7.27 2.47 -4.52
N LEU A 66 6.29 3.37 -4.63
CA LEU A 66 5.98 4.36 -3.60
C LEU A 66 5.68 3.67 -2.27
N LEU A 67 4.82 2.65 -2.25
CA LEU A 67 4.50 1.90 -1.02
C LEU A 67 5.73 1.21 -0.43
N ALA A 68 6.59 0.61 -1.26
CA ALA A 68 7.82 -0.03 -0.79
C ALA A 68 8.82 0.98 -0.18
N LEU A 69 8.96 2.16 -0.81
CA LEU A 69 9.78 3.25 -0.29
C LEU A 69 9.20 3.85 1.00
N ALA A 70 7.89 4.09 1.05
CA ALA A 70 7.21 4.59 2.22
C ALA A 70 7.37 3.64 3.41
N ALA A 71 7.28 2.32 3.20
CA ALA A 71 7.53 1.34 4.24
C ALA A 71 8.97 1.38 4.77
N ARG A 72 9.97 1.53 3.90
CA ARG A 72 11.38 1.70 4.31
C ARG A 72 11.57 2.98 5.09
N GLU A 73 11.04 4.10 4.61
CA GLU A 73 11.14 5.39 5.32
C GLU A 73 10.45 5.33 6.68
N ALA A 74 9.31 4.65 6.79
CA ALA A 74 8.64 4.46 8.09
C ALA A 74 9.55 3.72 9.09
N VAL A 75 10.28 2.69 8.65
CA VAL A 75 11.25 1.98 9.51
C VAL A 75 12.47 2.86 9.82
N TYR A 76 13.02 3.56 8.83
CA TYR A 76 14.21 4.39 9.01
C TYR A 76 13.95 5.61 9.92
N LEU A 77 12.81 6.26 9.75
CA LEU A 77 12.38 7.41 10.54
C LEU A 77 11.78 7.05 11.89
N PHE A 78 11.51 5.76 12.12
CA PHE A 78 11.06 5.30 13.42
C PHE A 78 12.10 5.68 14.47
N ASN A 79 11.69 6.56 15.38
CA ASN A 79 12.44 6.89 16.57
C ASN A 79 11.81 6.11 17.73
N LEU A 80 12.62 5.35 18.45
CA LEU A 80 12.26 4.70 19.72
C LEU A 80 12.14 5.73 20.86
N ASN A 81 11.46 6.86 20.63
CA ASN A 81 11.46 7.97 21.56
C ASN A 81 10.66 7.71 22.85
N GLU A 82 9.93 6.59 22.98
CA GLU A 82 9.19 6.29 24.21
C GLU A 82 9.23 4.80 24.65
N CYS A 83 10.31 4.08 24.38
CA CYS A 83 10.54 2.81 25.08
C CYS A 83 11.52 3.04 26.25
N PHE A 84 11.05 2.90 27.49
CA PHE A 84 11.84 3.00 28.75
C PHE A 84 12.36 4.39 29.17
N GLY A 85 11.66 5.49 28.88
CA GLY A 85 11.98 6.81 29.47
C GLY A 85 13.38 7.34 29.14
N LYS A 86 13.98 6.84 28.05
CA LYS A 86 15.34 7.17 27.61
C LYS A 86 15.23 7.76 26.21
N HIS A 87 15.66 9.00 26.02
CA HIS A 87 15.78 9.60 24.69
C HIS A 87 16.84 8.87 23.89
N ILE A 88 16.44 7.82 23.19
CA ILE A 88 17.26 7.08 22.24
C ILE A 88 16.82 7.50 20.84
N HIS A 89 17.60 8.36 20.20
CA HIS A 89 17.44 8.69 18.78
C HIS A 89 18.04 7.59 17.90
N SER A 90 17.60 6.34 18.11
CA SER A 90 17.97 5.23 17.23
C SER A 90 16.99 5.18 16.08
N ARG A 91 17.49 5.45 14.87
CA ARG A 91 16.80 5.19 13.61
C ARG A 91 16.79 3.69 13.33
N GLY A 92 15.77 3.22 12.62
CA GLY A 92 15.79 1.86 12.07
C GLY A 92 16.89 1.71 11.00
N PRO A 93 17.19 0.46 10.60
CA PRO A 93 18.19 0.22 9.56
C PRO A 93 17.79 0.89 8.24
N PHE A 94 18.78 1.31 7.47
CA PHE A 94 18.58 1.76 6.10
C PHE A 94 18.98 0.64 5.13
N TRP A 95 18.15 0.40 4.13
CA TRP A 95 18.48 -0.47 3.01
C TRP A 95 17.99 0.12 1.70
N PRO A 96 18.71 -0.09 0.58
CA PRO A 96 18.22 0.28 -0.73
C PRO A 96 17.04 -0.62 -1.11
N VAL A 97 15.90 -0.01 -1.44
CA VAL A 97 14.72 -0.73 -1.92
C VAL A 97 14.89 -0.97 -3.43
N PRO A 98 14.85 -2.22 -3.93
CA PRO A 98 14.81 -2.47 -5.36
C PRO A 98 13.58 -1.80 -5.97
N LEU A 99 13.74 -1.08 -7.08
CA LEU A 99 12.68 -0.35 -7.79
C LEU A 99 12.37 -1.01 -9.15
N GLY A 100 11.29 -0.58 -9.79
CA GLY A 100 10.82 -1.07 -11.08
C GLY A 100 9.50 -1.86 -11.00
N ARG A 101 8.82 -1.88 -9.84
CA ARG A 101 7.49 -2.49 -9.74
C ARG A 101 6.49 -1.66 -10.55
N ARG A 102 5.49 -2.30 -11.13
CA ARG A 102 4.39 -1.63 -11.85
C ARG A 102 3.09 -1.82 -11.08
N ASP A 103 2.17 -0.89 -11.28
CA ASP A 103 0.89 -0.90 -10.60
C ASP A 103 -0.02 -2.01 -11.14
N GLY A 104 -0.70 -2.70 -10.22
CA GLY A 104 -1.71 -3.69 -10.56
C GLY A 104 -2.93 -3.03 -11.19
N THR A 105 -3.50 -3.66 -12.21
CA THR A 105 -4.74 -3.21 -12.87
C THR A 105 -5.98 -3.91 -12.31
N THR A 106 -5.79 -4.86 -11.39
CA THR A 106 -6.83 -5.64 -10.72
C THR A 106 -6.52 -5.73 -9.23
N ALA A 107 -7.54 -6.11 -8.45
CA ALA A 107 -7.43 -6.37 -7.02
C ALA A 107 -8.12 -7.70 -6.70
N SER A 108 -7.68 -8.40 -5.65
CA SER A 108 -8.22 -9.70 -5.28
C SER A 108 -8.56 -9.79 -3.80
N GLU A 109 -9.83 -9.57 -3.46
CA GLU A 109 -10.31 -9.71 -2.09
C GLU A 109 -10.11 -11.13 -1.53
N SER A 110 -10.19 -12.16 -2.37
CA SER A 110 -9.93 -13.55 -1.94
C SER A 110 -8.47 -13.77 -1.54
N GLU A 111 -7.51 -13.20 -2.27
CA GLU A 111 -6.10 -13.25 -1.90
C GLU A 111 -5.83 -12.44 -0.62
N ALA A 112 -6.47 -11.28 -0.47
CA ALA A 112 -6.37 -10.50 0.75
C ALA A 112 -6.95 -11.24 1.97
N ASN A 113 -8.04 -12.02 1.79
CA ASN A 113 -8.57 -12.89 2.85
C ASN A 113 -7.64 -14.06 3.21
N ASN A 114 -6.60 -14.33 2.42
CA ASN A 114 -5.60 -15.35 2.71
C ASN A 114 -4.42 -14.84 3.56
N LEU A 115 -4.46 -13.58 4.03
CA LEU A 115 -3.49 -13.08 5.00
C LEU A 115 -3.54 -13.91 6.31
N PRO A 116 -2.41 -14.04 7.03
CA PRO A 116 -2.37 -14.77 8.29
C PRO A 116 -3.17 -14.03 9.38
N SER A 117 -4.03 -14.76 10.08
CA SER A 117 -4.76 -14.30 11.26
C SER A 117 -3.88 -14.42 12.51
N PRO A 118 -4.00 -13.49 13.48
CA PRO A 118 -3.27 -13.56 14.75
C PRO A 118 -3.64 -14.78 15.61
N PHE A 119 -4.75 -15.46 15.29
CA PHE A 119 -5.23 -16.64 16.01
C PHE A 119 -4.91 -17.96 15.28
N GLU A 120 -4.22 -17.91 14.13
CA GLU A 120 -3.82 -19.11 13.41
C GLU A 120 -2.65 -19.83 14.12
N PRO A 121 -2.63 -21.18 14.10
CA PRO A 121 -1.48 -21.94 14.57
C PRO A 121 -0.26 -21.67 13.67
N LEU A 122 0.94 -21.80 14.25
CA LEU A 122 2.20 -21.46 13.59
C LEU A 122 2.41 -22.23 12.28
N GLU A 123 1.93 -23.48 12.22
CA GLU A 123 2.00 -24.33 11.04
C GLU A 123 1.25 -23.70 9.85
N ASN A 124 0.07 -23.13 10.10
CA ASN A 124 -0.74 -22.49 9.06
C ASN A 124 -0.14 -21.16 8.61
N ILE A 125 0.37 -20.36 9.55
CA ILE A 125 1.13 -19.14 9.24
C ILE A 125 2.34 -19.49 8.36
N THR A 126 3.07 -20.54 8.72
CA THR A 126 4.23 -21.02 7.96
C THR A 126 3.85 -21.42 6.55
N ALA A 127 2.75 -22.16 6.37
CA ALA A 127 2.27 -22.56 5.04
C ALA A 127 1.93 -21.34 4.16
N LYS A 128 1.30 -20.31 4.73
CA LYS A 128 0.97 -19.07 4.01
C LYS A 128 2.22 -18.29 3.57
N PHE A 129 3.24 -18.20 4.42
CA PHE A 129 4.52 -17.57 4.06
C PHE A 129 5.24 -18.33 2.95
N ILE A 130 5.32 -19.66 3.06
CA ILE A 130 5.94 -20.51 2.03
C ILE A 130 5.20 -20.39 0.69
N ALA A 131 3.87 -20.29 0.70
CA ALA A 131 3.08 -20.06 -0.51
C ALA A 131 3.38 -18.72 -1.21
N LYS A 132 3.98 -17.75 -0.50
CA LYS A 132 4.47 -16.49 -1.06
C LYS A 132 5.98 -16.48 -1.31
N GLY A 133 6.63 -17.64 -1.23
CA GLY A 133 8.06 -17.82 -1.50
C GLY A 133 8.99 -17.42 -0.35
N LEU A 134 8.46 -17.29 0.88
CA LEU A 134 9.21 -16.91 2.07
C LEU A 134 9.59 -18.13 2.91
N GLU A 135 10.76 -18.10 3.55
CA GLU A 135 11.24 -19.18 4.41
C GLU A 135 10.90 -18.97 5.89
N LYS A 136 11.12 -19.99 6.72
CA LYS A 136 10.83 -19.94 8.16
C LYS A 136 11.55 -18.80 8.89
N LYS A 137 12.75 -18.43 8.44
CA LYS A 137 13.50 -17.30 8.96
C LYS A 137 12.78 -15.97 8.70
N ASP A 138 12.16 -15.82 7.54
CA ASP A 138 11.42 -14.61 7.18
C ASP A 138 10.20 -14.40 8.08
N ILE A 139 9.56 -15.49 8.53
CA ILE A 139 8.47 -15.42 9.52
C ILE A 139 8.98 -14.73 10.79
N ALA A 140 10.07 -15.22 11.37
CA ALA A 140 10.63 -14.67 12.60
C ALA A 140 11.06 -13.20 12.43
N VAL A 141 11.67 -12.85 11.29
CA VAL A 141 12.13 -11.47 11.01
C VAL A 141 10.95 -10.52 10.80
N LEU A 142 9.95 -10.92 9.99
CA LEU A 142 8.80 -10.07 9.64
C LEU A 142 7.77 -9.98 10.78
N SER A 143 7.71 -10.97 11.67
CA SER A 143 6.91 -10.89 12.91
C SER A 143 7.49 -9.95 13.96
N GLY A 144 8.69 -9.39 13.77
CA GLY A 144 9.29 -8.40 14.68
C GLY A 144 8.76 -6.96 14.49
N LEU A 145 8.04 -6.68 13.39
CA LEU A 145 7.46 -5.37 13.08
C LEU A 145 6.43 -4.82 14.09
N PRO A 146 5.63 -5.63 14.81
CA PRO A 146 4.76 -5.14 15.89
C PRO A 146 5.51 -4.46 17.05
N ALA A 147 6.85 -4.58 17.14
CA ALA A 147 7.66 -3.82 18.10
C ALA A 147 7.67 -2.30 17.83
N LEU A 148 6.96 -1.82 16.80
CA LEU A 148 6.67 -0.41 16.53
C LEU A 148 5.59 0.19 17.46
N HIS A 149 5.00 -0.61 18.37
CA HIS A 149 4.32 -0.14 19.57
C HIS A 149 5.11 -0.62 20.79
N CYS A 150 6.18 0.11 21.12
CA CYS A 150 6.25 0.66 22.45
C CYS A 150 5.43 1.97 22.39
#